data_AF-T0RJ03-F1
#
_entry.id   AF-T0RJ03-F1
#
_cell.length_a   1.000
_cell.length_b   1.000
_cell.length_c   1.000
_cell.angle_alpha   90.00
_cell.angle_beta   90.00
_cell.angle_gamma   90.00
#
_symmetry.space_group_name_H-M   'P 1'
#
loop_
_entity.id
_entity.type
_entity.pdbx_description
1 polymer ?
#
loop_
_entity_poly.entity_id
_entity_poly.type
_entity_poly.pdbx_seq_one_letter_code
_entity_poly.pdbx_strand_id
1 'polypeptide(L)'
;MVKKNKIITLMIAILLGFSSCMSPQNPRSTRSTASTGEAKNGDKTNPGDGATTDTDGDISDGESSAVSIVELTQIVDPNSGTFRKKVSIPKDFEGYLYLSGLNISSLNKDDKIISVKFSFGREKSEIIVPAVIGRVPGGLQNGTNIDVIILDMDSKPFKNLRLLYDLFDYNDYGEENPLTATDPTTDPTNAGLYCRGLNIEDDPTFEWSQANSSCDAAGETCLYAYAKIADSTLGQSVLQDGTPVLVQNIPTYEMYDVLGAGYTGDTSEYTLKKCMPDSGLESDTEAALGRQVVPWGISGLTDFGGTNYLYMGPYQTFGTESTWEISSDAIFSPITVADDVPTGIFQYSFTGGATTGFKSFLFPRAGKINYSQSGVQYYGATYPFNSKSLLTLPTAGDTKWMDGCNIRAKNFDSYSKETISSCNVTATIEIVTYNDGIEEVLATSKDVKIQLLKAGLGVSQGLEFNAMKTCTDNRSCGTGECCFNSRCFSKDIVAQCKDDSLSTGNLGTGLTCSSDFECSSLCCRSGVCADHFPDDLNAVLCSKVPSQTCVSKEFCRVENVRECYIIKTKDANGNDSCEKRCYSVPKNGDCVNGFCAAPTSSSDPVFDLTDPNRCDDAYDSPPVTL
;
A
#
# COMPACT_ATOMS: atom_id res chain seq x y z
N MET A 1 35.10 42.65 -38.97
CA MET A 1 33.94 43.04 -38.14
C MET A 1 32.72 42.29 -38.67
N VAL A 2 31.86 41.76 -37.79
CA VAL A 2 30.63 40.98 -38.04
C VAL A 2 30.80 39.47 -38.34
N LYS A 3 30.67 38.64 -37.29
CA LYS A 3 29.72 37.50 -37.16
C LYS A 3 30.10 36.65 -35.94
N LYS A 4 29.59 37.00 -34.75
CA LYS A 4 29.67 36.18 -33.52
C LYS A 4 28.34 36.02 -32.76
N ASN A 5 27.20 36.34 -33.39
CA ASN A 5 25.88 36.36 -32.73
C ASN A 5 24.85 35.37 -33.33
N LYS A 6 25.27 34.22 -33.87
CA LYS A 6 24.31 33.19 -34.35
C LYS A 6 24.37 31.83 -33.62
N ILE A 7 25.32 31.64 -32.71
CA ILE A 7 25.50 30.36 -32.02
C ILE A 7 24.75 30.31 -30.67
N ILE A 8 24.54 31.45 -30.02
CA ILE A 8 23.88 31.49 -28.69
C ILE A 8 22.35 31.39 -28.80
N THR A 9 21.74 31.90 -29.87
CA THR A 9 20.29 31.78 -30.09
C THR A 9 19.85 30.37 -30.50
N LEU A 10 20.78 29.54 -31.01
CA LEU A 10 20.51 28.14 -31.37
C LEU A 10 20.55 27.21 -30.14
N MET A 11 21.36 27.53 -29.11
CA MET A 11 21.41 26.75 -27.88
C MET A 11 20.21 26.99 -26.95
N ILE A 12 19.58 28.16 -26.97
CA ILE A 12 18.40 28.44 -26.13
C ILE A 12 17.12 27.81 -26.73
N ALA A 13 17.06 27.60 -28.04
CA ALA A 13 15.93 26.91 -28.69
C ALA A 13 15.94 25.38 -28.54
N ILE A 14 17.11 24.78 -28.24
CA ILE A 14 17.26 23.32 -28.05
C ILE A 14 16.92 22.90 -26.61
N LEU A 15 16.91 23.83 -25.65
CA LEU A 15 16.53 23.59 -24.25
C LEU A 15 15.02 23.70 -23.96
N LEU A 16 14.20 24.07 -24.96
CA LEU A 16 12.73 24.18 -24.85
C LEU A 16 11.96 23.09 -25.62
N GLY A 17 12.66 22.05 -26.10
CA GLY A 17 12.09 20.96 -26.92
C GLY A 17 11.68 19.69 -26.19
N PHE A 18 11.88 19.59 -24.87
CA PHE A 18 11.46 18.42 -24.08
C PHE A 18 10.06 18.61 -23.49
N SER A 19 9.06 18.69 -24.35
CA SER A 19 7.70 18.28 -24.02
C SER A 19 7.02 17.76 -25.29
N SER A 20 6.22 16.70 -25.13
CA SER A 20 5.52 15.88 -26.15
C SER A 20 6.38 14.80 -26.83
N CYS A 21 5.99 13.53 -26.94
CA CYS A 21 4.65 12.98 -27.16
C CYS A 21 4.32 11.74 -26.32
N MET A 22 3.11 11.78 -25.74
CA MET A 22 2.31 10.63 -25.33
C MET A 22 1.86 9.83 -26.58
N SER A 23 1.62 8.52 -26.42
CA SER A 23 0.74 7.78 -27.33
C SER A 23 -0.72 7.77 -26.81
N PRO A 24 -1.74 7.90 -27.67
CA PRO A 24 -3.11 8.21 -27.23
C PRO A 24 -4.17 7.11 -27.45
N GLN A 25 -5.31 7.34 -26.76
CA GLN A 25 -6.72 7.05 -27.09
C GLN A 25 -7.47 5.87 -26.42
N ASN A 26 -8.31 6.25 -25.45
CA ASN A 26 -9.67 5.73 -25.29
C ASN A 26 -10.64 6.53 -26.20
N PRO A 27 -11.65 5.90 -26.83
CA PRO A 27 -12.74 6.62 -27.48
C PRO A 27 -13.90 6.94 -26.51
N ARG A 28 -14.03 8.25 -26.27
CA ARG A 28 -15.23 9.10 -26.46
C ARG A 28 -16.56 8.72 -25.78
N SER A 29 -16.96 9.62 -24.88
CA SER A 29 -18.32 9.81 -24.40
C SER A 29 -19.26 10.35 -25.50
N THR A 30 -20.51 9.89 -25.47
CA THR A 30 -21.65 10.55 -26.12
C THR A 30 -22.48 11.26 -25.06
N ARG A 31 -22.41 12.59 -25.08
CA ARG A 31 -23.32 13.51 -24.40
C ARG A 31 -24.55 13.68 -25.28
N SER A 32 -25.74 13.39 -24.77
CA SER A 32 -27.01 13.85 -25.35
C SER A 32 -27.56 15.00 -24.53
N THR A 33 -27.89 16.07 -25.23
CA THR A 33 -28.27 17.39 -24.76
C THR A 33 -29.79 17.51 -24.62
N ALA A 34 -30.21 18.20 -23.56
CA ALA A 34 -31.41 19.05 -23.38
C ALA A 34 -32.82 18.53 -23.73
N SER A 35 -33.71 18.68 -22.75
CA SER A 35 -35.02 19.29 -22.98
C SER A 35 -35.36 20.28 -21.86
N THR A 36 -35.47 21.55 -22.27
CA THR A 36 -36.09 22.67 -21.56
C THR A 36 -37.61 22.52 -21.45
N GLY A 37 -38.17 23.07 -20.38
CA GLY A 37 -39.59 23.39 -20.19
C GLY A 37 -40.01 23.02 -18.78
N GLU A 38 -40.71 23.83 -17.99
CA GLU A 38 -41.36 25.13 -18.18
C GLU A 38 -41.71 25.61 -16.76
N ALA A 39 -41.64 26.92 -16.53
CA ALA A 39 -42.04 27.55 -15.28
C ALA A 39 -43.57 27.45 -15.04
N LYS A 40 -43.99 27.19 -13.80
CA LYS A 40 -45.22 27.78 -13.25
C LYS A 40 -45.05 28.29 -11.82
N ASN A 41 -45.32 29.58 -11.75
CA ASN A 41 -45.41 30.49 -10.62
C ASN A 41 -46.73 30.30 -9.85
N GLY A 42 -46.77 30.71 -8.58
CA GLY A 42 -47.99 30.92 -7.78
C GLY A 42 -47.83 30.47 -6.33
N ASP A 43 -47.25 31.27 -5.42
CA ASP A 43 -47.82 32.47 -4.76
C ASP A 43 -49.05 32.16 -3.90
N LYS A 44 -48.90 32.19 -2.55
CA LYS A 44 -49.57 33.14 -1.63
C LYS A 44 -49.57 32.76 -0.13
N THR A 45 -48.90 33.62 0.65
CA THR A 45 -49.34 34.33 1.88
C THR A 45 -49.66 33.60 3.21
N ASN A 46 -48.77 33.82 4.21
CA ASN A 46 -48.93 34.53 5.51
C ASN A 46 -50.07 34.17 6.51
N PRO A 47 -50.01 34.64 7.78
CA PRO A 47 -48.93 34.62 8.79
C PRO A 47 -49.49 34.21 10.18
N GLY A 48 -48.66 34.10 11.23
CA GLY A 48 -49.18 33.87 12.59
C GLY A 48 -48.16 34.14 13.69
N ASP A 49 -48.16 35.37 14.18
CA ASP A 49 -47.45 35.86 15.37
C ASP A 49 -47.87 35.12 16.66
N GLY A 50 -46.93 35.06 17.62
CA GLY A 50 -47.22 34.66 19.00
C GLY A 50 -46.00 34.78 19.91
N ALA A 51 -45.69 35.99 20.35
CA ALA A 51 -44.71 36.28 21.39
C ALA A 51 -45.24 35.91 22.79
N THR A 52 -44.43 35.23 23.61
CA THR A 52 -44.45 35.37 25.08
C THR A 52 -43.04 35.20 25.64
N THR A 53 -42.62 36.23 26.38
CA THR A 53 -41.53 36.24 27.35
C THR A 53 -41.87 35.36 28.56
N ASP A 54 -40.93 34.54 29.04
CA ASP A 54 -40.56 34.62 30.45
C ASP A 54 -39.22 33.94 30.73
N THR A 55 -38.49 34.58 31.63
CA THR A 55 -37.20 34.22 32.20
C THR A 55 -37.23 32.89 32.94
N ASP A 56 -36.31 31.99 32.63
CA ASP A 56 -35.68 31.19 33.67
C ASP A 56 -34.21 30.94 33.29
N GLY A 57 -33.34 31.28 34.24
CA GLY A 57 -31.91 31.08 34.13
C GLY A 57 -31.59 29.61 34.32
N ASP A 58 -31.27 28.94 33.22
CA ASP A 58 -30.59 27.65 33.27
C ASP A 58 -29.16 27.87 32.79
N ILE A 59 -28.22 27.72 33.73
CA ILE A 59 -26.82 27.53 33.42
C ILE A 59 -26.77 26.15 32.78
N SER A 60 -26.91 26.10 31.45
CA SER A 60 -26.52 24.91 30.71
C SER A 60 -25.00 24.83 30.83
N ASP A 61 -24.53 23.98 31.74
CA ASP A 61 -23.24 23.33 31.62
C ASP A 61 -23.20 22.69 30.24
N GLY A 62 -22.69 23.46 29.28
CA GLY A 62 -22.22 22.96 28.00
C GLY A 62 -20.95 22.16 28.27
N GLU A 63 -21.08 21.02 28.94
CA GLU A 63 -20.19 19.91 28.71
C GLU A 63 -20.50 19.45 27.28
N SER A 64 -19.93 20.15 26.31
CA SER A 64 -19.73 19.56 25.00
C SER A 64 -18.87 18.34 25.26
N SER A 65 -19.49 17.17 25.41
CA SER A 65 -18.78 15.91 25.27
C SER A 65 -18.08 16.02 23.93
N ALA A 66 -16.76 16.19 23.98
CA ALA A 66 -15.94 16.22 22.79
C ALA A 66 -16.27 14.93 22.03
N VAL A 67 -16.99 15.06 20.91
CA VAL A 67 -17.37 13.90 20.11
C VAL A 67 -16.06 13.35 19.58
N SER A 68 -15.67 12.20 20.09
CA SER A 68 -14.46 11.51 19.67
C SER A 68 -14.63 11.11 18.20
N ILE A 69 -13.68 11.54 17.37
CA ILE A 69 -13.74 11.35 15.92
C ILE A 69 -13.59 9.86 15.60
N VAL A 70 -14.31 9.41 14.58
CA VAL A 70 -14.20 8.05 14.08
C VAL A 70 -12.83 7.85 13.46
N GLU A 71 -12.08 6.85 13.94
CA GLU A 71 -10.77 6.50 13.39
C GLU A 71 -10.78 5.05 12.89
N LEU A 72 -10.60 4.84 11.58
CA LEU A 72 -10.37 3.50 11.04
C LEU A 72 -8.92 3.08 11.29
N THR A 73 -8.74 2.06 12.13
CA THR A 73 -7.41 1.62 12.58
C THR A 73 -7.06 0.20 12.16
N GLN A 74 -8.06 -0.61 11.77
CA GLN A 74 -7.85 -2.03 11.51
C GLN A 74 -8.78 -2.56 10.42
N ILE A 75 -8.36 -3.66 9.83
CA ILE A 75 -9.12 -4.50 8.90
C ILE A 75 -8.93 -5.95 9.30
N VAL A 76 -9.97 -6.76 9.15
CA VAL A 76 -9.85 -8.21 9.39
C VAL A 76 -9.35 -8.88 8.12
N ASP A 77 -8.20 -9.55 8.22
CA ASP A 77 -7.61 -10.30 7.11
C ASP A 77 -8.46 -11.53 6.78
N PRO A 78 -9.08 -11.62 5.59
CA PRO A 78 -9.87 -12.79 5.21
C PRO A 78 -9.05 -14.08 5.10
N ASN A 79 -7.73 -13.97 4.91
CA ASN A 79 -6.85 -15.13 4.77
C ASN A 79 -6.59 -15.82 6.12
N SER A 80 -6.49 -15.05 7.22
CA SER A 80 -6.12 -15.57 8.54
C SER A 80 -7.17 -15.37 9.64
N GLY A 81 -8.12 -14.44 9.44
CA GLY A 81 -9.04 -13.95 10.48
C GLY A 81 -8.39 -13.03 11.51
N THR A 82 -7.17 -12.54 11.24
CA THR A 82 -6.39 -11.67 12.14
C THR A 82 -6.72 -10.21 11.87
N PHE A 83 -6.81 -9.38 12.92
CA PHE A 83 -6.84 -7.93 12.76
C PHE A 83 -5.48 -7.39 12.34
N ARG A 84 -5.44 -6.62 11.25
CA ARG A 84 -4.22 -6.02 10.68
C ARG A 84 -4.45 -4.55 10.29
N LYS A 85 -3.36 -3.80 10.12
CA LYS A 85 -3.39 -2.50 9.42
C LYS A 85 -3.37 -2.67 7.90
N LYS A 86 -2.86 -3.80 7.41
CA LYS A 86 -2.66 -4.09 5.99
C LYS A 86 -3.14 -5.49 5.68
N VAL A 87 -3.89 -5.64 4.58
CA VAL A 87 -4.30 -6.96 4.05
C VAL A 87 -4.09 -7.03 2.55
N SER A 88 -3.83 -8.24 2.06
CA SER A 88 -3.76 -8.55 0.64
C SER A 88 -4.93 -9.45 0.26
N ILE A 89 -5.77 -9.00 -0.66
CA ILE A 89 -6.93 -9.75 -1.15
C ILE A 89 -6.96 -9.75 -2.68
N PRO A 90 -7.48 -10.80 -3.33
CA PRO A 90 -7.59 -10.79 -4.78
C PRO A 90 -8.68 -9.82 -5.23
N LYS A 91 -8.51 -9.20 -6.40
CA LYS A 91 -9.49 -8.24 -6.93
C LYS A 91 -10.88 -8.83 -7.22
N ASP A 92 -11.00 -10.16 -7.29
CA ASP A 92 -12.27 -10.88 -7.46
C ASP A 92 -12.89 -11.38 -6.15
N PHE A 93 -12.44 -10.85 -5.01
CA PHE A 93 -12.99 -11.12 -3.67
C PHE A 93 -14.51 -10.88 -3.61
N GLU A 94 -15.23 -11.84 -3.03
CA GLU A 94 -16.67 -11.82 -2.74
C GLU A 94 -16.95 -12.12 -1.26
N GLY A 95 -18.20 -12.00 -0.78
CA GLY A 95 -18.56 -12.18 0.63
C GLY A 95 -18.39 -10.92 1.47
N TYR A 96 -18.02 -11.07 2.75
CA TYR A 96 -17.93 -9.94 3.67
C TYR A 96 -16.50 -9.47 3.93
N LEU A 97 -16.32 -8.14 3.97
CA LEU A 97 -15.09 -7.49 4.44
C LEU A 97 -15.40 -6.65 5.69
N TYR A 98 -14.50 -6.68 6.67
CA TYR A 98 -14.71 -6.04 7.97
C TYR A 98 -13.61 -5.02 8.27
N LEU A 99 -14.02 -3.78 8.51
CA LEU A 99 -13.16 -2.71 9.03
C LEU A 99 -13.49 -2.48 10.50
N SER A 100 -12.51 -2.12 11.32
CA SER A 100 -12.74 -1.71 12.70
C SER A 100 -11.91 -0.47 13.06
N GLY A 101 -12.27 0.14 14.18
CA GLY A 101 -11.76 1.44 14.53
C GLY A 101 -12.19 1.90 15.90
N LEU A 102 -11.82 3.14 16.23
CA LEU A 102 -12.27 3.83 17.42
C LEU A 102 -13.53 4.63 17.11
N ASN A 103 -14.44 4.70 18.07
CA ASN A 103 -15.67 5.50 18.02
C ASN A 103 -16.63 5.13 16.88
N ILE A 104 -16.52 3.93 16.28
CA ILE A 104 -17.34 3.50 15.13
C ILE A 104 -18.83 3.52 15.45
N SER A 105 -19.24 3.25 16.70
CA SER A 105 -20.66 3.28 17.06
C SER A 105 -21.29 4.67 17.02
N SER A 106 -20.48 5.73 17.06
CA SER A 106 -20.97 7.11 16.91
C SER A 106 -21.66 7.34 15.57
N LEU A 107 -21.27 6.59 14.53
CA LEU A 107 -21.89 6.64 13.20
C LEU A 107 -23.35 6.14 13.19
N ASN A 108 -23.76 5.33 14.17
CA ASN A 108 -25.13 4.83 14.29
C ASN A 108 -26.09 5.83 14.95
N LYS A 109 -25.60 6.96 15.51
CA LYS A 109 -26.44 7.85 16.33
C LYS A 109 -27.52 8.60 15.55
N ASP A 110 -27.34 8.73 14.23
CA ASP A 110 -28.20 9.56 13.36
C ASP A 110 -28.92 8.78 12.25
N ASP A 111 -28.99 7.45 12.31
CA ASP A 111 -29.57 6.57 11.27
C ASP A 111 -29.00 6.84 9.84
N LYS A 112 -27.77 7.36 9.75
CA LYS A 112 -27.11 7.68 8.48
C LYS A 112 -26.79 6.39 7.71
N ILE A 113 -27.14 6.35 6.42
CA ILE A 113 -26.68 5.29 5.52
C ILE A 113 -25.23 5.59 5.15
N ILE A 114 -24.32 4.77 5.65
CA ILE A 114 -22.90 4.93 5.36
C ILE A 114 -22.47 4.06 4.17
N SER A 115 -21.44 4.53 3.48
CA SER A 115 -20.68 3.75 2.50
C SER A 115 -19.20 3.92 2.78
N VAL A 116 -18.38 2.97 2.31
CA VAL A 116 -16.93 3.09 2.36
C VAL A 116 -16.43 3.37 0.96
N LYS A 117 -15.71 4.48 0.80
CA LYS A 117 -15.04 4.87 -0.43
C LYS A 117 -13.57 4.49 -0.33
N PHE A 118 -13.11 3.68 -1.28
CA PHE A 118 -11.73 3.25 -1.44
C PHE A 118 -11.11 4.01 -2.60
N SER A 119 -10.03 4.75 -2.34
CA SER A 119 -9.25 5.43 -3.38
C SER A 119 -7.98 4.63 -3.65
N PHE A 120 -7.85 4.04 -4.83
CA PHE A 120 -6.70 3.18 -5.18
C PHE A 120 -5.62 3.91 -5.96
N GLY A 121 -4.37 3.70 -5.54
CA GLY A 121 -3.16 4.16 -6.19
C GLY A 121 -2.99 5.68 -6.27
N ARG A 122 -1.93 6.12 -6.95
CA ARG A 122 -1.67 7.54 -7.27
C ARG A 122 -2.77 8.15 -8.12
N GLU A 123 -3.43 7.33 -8.92
CA GLU A 123 -4.55 7.72 -9.76
C GLU A 123 -5.83 8.01 -8.98
N LYS A 124 -5.88 7.64 -7.68
CA LYS A 124 -7.04 7.76 -6.79
C LYS A 124 -8.31 7.21 -7.46
N SER A 125 -8.22 6.00 -8.03
CA SER A 125 -9.40 5.34 -8.61
C SER A 125 -10.37 4.96 -7.51
N GLU A 126 -11.53 5.62 -7.49
CA GLU A 126 -12.52 5.47 -6.42
C GLU A 126 -13.47 4.29 -6.65
N ILE A 127 -13.72 3.52 -5.60
CA ILE A 127 -14.75 2.47 -5.52
C ILE A 127 -15.54 2.69 -4.24
N ILE A 128 -16.86 2.82 -4.35
CA ILE A 128 -17.76 3.03 -3.21
C ILE A 128 -18.55 1.74 -2.98
N VAL A 129 -18.53 1.25 -1.74
CA VAL A 129 -19.22 0.04 -1.31
C VAL A 129 -20.18 0.39 -0.16
N PRO A 130 -21.48 0.05 -0.27
CA PRO A 130 -22.41 0.21 0.84
C PRO A 130 -21.96 -0.55 2.08
N ALA A 131 -22.18 0.03 3.26
CA ALA A 131 -21.72 -0.55 4.50
C ALA A 131 -22.79 -0.51 5.59
N VAL A 132 -22.68 -1.45 6.54
CA VAL A 132 -23.51 -1.48 7.74
C VAL A 132 -22.62 -1.60 8.98
N ILE A 133 -23.08 -1.06 10.11
CA ILE A 133 -22.32 -1.15 11.36
C ILE A 133 -22.86 -2.33 12.16
N GLY A 134 -21.95 -3.19 12.59
CA GLY A 134 -22.22 -4.34 13.44
C GLY A 134 -21.35 -4.33 14.69
N ARG A 135 -21.67 -5.21 15.62
CA ARG A 135 -20.88 -5.45 16.83
C ARG A 135 -20.54 -6.92 16.92
N VAL A 136 -19.27 -7.21 17.18
CA VAL A 136 -18.74 -8.58 17.20
C VAL A 136 -17.89 -8.85 18.45
N PRO A 137 -17.86 -10.10 18.95
CA PRO A 137 -17.04 -10.43 20.12
C PRO A 137 -15.55 -10.48 19.77
N GLY A 138 -14.70 -9.99 20.68
CA GLY A 138 -13.25 -10.18 20.57
C GLY A 138 -12.38 -8.93 20.67
N GLY A 139 -12.77 -7.91 21.45
CA GLY A 139 -11.93 -6.74 21.76
C GLY A 139 -10.66 -7.11 22.52
N LEU A 140 -9.74 -6.16 22.77
CA LEU A 140 -8.47 -6.50 23.45
C LEU A 140 -8.65 -7.05 24.88
N GLN A 141 -9.77 -6.71 25.52
CA GLN A 141 -10.11 -7.12 26.88
C GLN A 141 -11.16 -8.23 26.89
N ASN A 142 -11.17 -9.01 27.96
CA ASN A 142 -12.16 -10.08 28.12
C ASN A 142 -13.58 -9.53 28.25
N GLY A 143 -14.51 -10.06 27.46
CA GLY A 143 -15.92 -9.68 27.51
C GLY A 143 -16.25 -8.36 26.81
N THR A 144 -15.29 -7.70 26.17
CA THR A 144 -15.55 -6.54 25.31
C THR A 144 -15.85 -6.96 23.87
N ASN A 145 -16.65 -6.14 23.20
CA ASN A 145 -16.96 -6.29 21.79
C ASN A 145 -16.19 -5.24 20.99
N ILE A 146 -16.10 -5.47 19.68
CA ILE A 146 -15.57 -4.51 18.71
C ILE A 146 -16.73 -4.06 17.83
N ASP A 147 -16.83 -2.75 17.62
CA ASP A 147 -17.70 -2.20 16.60
C ASP A 147 -16.99 -2.26 15.24
N VAL A 148 -17.67 -2.86 14.26
CA VAL A 148 -17.13 -3.13 12.93
C VAL A 148 -18.03 -2.56 11.85
N ILE A 149 -17.40 -2.08 10.78
CA ILE A 149 -18.06 -1.73 9.53
C ILE A 149 -18.00 -2.96 8.63
N ILE A 150 -19.16 -3.44 8.22
CA ILE A 150 -19.34 -4.65 7.42
C ILE A 150 -19.68 -4.21 5.99
N LEU A 151 -18.90 -4.69 5.04
CA LEU A 151 -19.02 -4.42 3.62
C LEU A 151 -19.46 -5.69 2.90
N ASP A 152 -20.50 -5.58 2.07
CA ASP A 152 -20.92 -6.65 1.18
C ASP A 152 -20.17 -6.55 -0.16
N MET A 153 -19.31 -7.54 -0.41
CA MET A 153 -18.43 -7.63 -1.56
C MET A 153 -18.95 -8.61 -2.62
N ASP A 154 -20.17 -9.17 -2.49
CA ASP A 154 -20.72 -10.16 -3.44
C ASP A 154 -20.79 -9.65 -4.88
N SER A 155 -20.90 -8.33 -5.07
CA SER A 155 -20.85 -7.68 -6.38
C SER A 155 -19.46 -7.68 -7.04
N LYS A 156 -18.42 -8.10 -6.31
CA LYS A 156 -16.99 -8.04 -6.69
C LYS A 156 -16.58 -6.64 -7.15
N PRO A 157 -16.74 -5.62 -6.30
CA PRO A 157 -16.59 -4.22 -6.72
C PRO A 157 -15.17 -3.91 -7.24
N PHE A 158 -14.16 -4.67 -6.83
CA PHE A 158 -12.77 -4.48 -7.26
C PHE A 158 -12.38 -5.21 -8.56
N LYS A 159 -13.25 -6.07 -9.12
CA LYS A 159 -12.91 -7.01 -10.19
C LYS A 159 -12.30 -6.35 -11.44
N ASN A 160 -12.81 -5.16 -11.78
CA ASN A 160 -12.42 -4.43 -12.98
C ASN A 160 -11.30 -3.41 -12.72
N LEU A 161 -10.83 -3.30 -11.47
CA LEU A 161 -9.74 -2.39 -11.14
C LEU A 161 -8.44 -2.90 -11.77
N ARG A 162 -7.65 -1.96 -12.31
CA ARG A 162 -6.39 -2.26 -12.98
C ARG A 162 -5.28 -2.37 -11.94
N LEU A 163 -4.48 -3.41 -12.03
CA LEU A 163 -3.30 -3.59 -11.18
C LEU A 163 -2.10 -2.95 -11.86
N LEU A 164 -1.94 -1.64 -11.65
CA LEU A 164 -0.92 -0.83 -12.33
C LEU A 164 0.46 -0.91 -11.67
N TYR A 165 0.54 -1.46 -10.46
CA TYR A 165 1.71 -1.43 -9.59
C TYR A 165 2.27 -2.83 -9.37
N ASP A 166 3.41 -2.90 -8.68
CA ASP A 166 4.12 -4.14 -8.43
C ASP A 166 4.39 -4.36 -6.94
N LEU A 167 4.31 -5.62 -6.53
CA LEU A 167 4.68 -6.08 -5.20
C LEU A 167 6.20 -6.21 -5.07
N PHE A 168 6.70 -5.72 -3.96
CA PHE A 168 8.08 -5.89 -3.53
C PHE A 168 8.11 -6.70 -2.25
N ASP A 169 9.13 -7.55 -2.14
CA ASP A 169 9.33 -8.49 -1.05
C ASP A 169 10.40 -7.98 -0.10
N TYR A 170 9.93 -7.47 1.03
CA TYR A 170 10.71 -6.83 2.09
C TYR A 170 11.00 -7.77 3.27
N ASN A 171 10.78 -9.07 3.10
CA ASN A 171 11.22 -10.03 4.10
C ASN A 171 12.74 -10.17 4.07
N ASP A 172 13.34 -10.30 5.25
CA ASP A 172 14.74 -10.72 5.38
C ASP A 172 14.84 -12.25 5.31
N TYR A 173 15.73 -12.71 4.45
CA TYR A 173 16.02 -14.11 4.20
C TYR A 173 17.46 -14.51 4.55
N GLY A 174 18.28 -13.62 5.12
CA GLY A 174 19.68 -13.92 5.46
C GLY A 174 20.51 -14.27 4.22
N GLU A 175 20.35 -13.50 3.13
CA GLU A 175 20.90 -13.80 1.81
C GLU A 175 22.43 -13.75 1.74
N GLU A 176 23.06 -13.05 2.69
CA GLU A 176 24.51 -12.95 2.82
C GLU A 176 25.17 -14.31 3.08
N ASN A 177 24.43 -15.27 3.66
CA ASN A 177 24.90 -16.62 3.89
C ASN A 177 23.93 -17.67 3.35
N PRO A 178 24.21 -18.26 2.17
CA PRO A 178 23.36 -19.27 1.55
C PRO A 178 23.07 -20.52 2.41
N LEU A 179 23.88 -20.81 3.43
CA LEU A 179 23.68 -21.96 4.32
C LEU A 179 22.65 -21.70 5.43
N THR A 180 22.42 -20.43 5.77
CA THR A 180 21.43 -20.00 6.76
C THR A 180 20.25 -19.28 6.14
N ALA A 181 20.33 -18.98 4.84
CA ALA A 181 19.27 -18.31 4.13
C ALA A 181 17.96 -19.10 4.19
N THR A 182 16.87 -18.41 4.52
CA THR A 182 15.53 -19.01 4.53
C THR A 182 14.92 -18.98 3.13
N ASP A 183 13.93 -19.83 2.92
CA ASP A 183 13.25 -19.92 1.64
C ASP A 183 12.41 -18.65 1.40
N PRO A 184 12.55 -17.97 0.24
CA PRO A 184 11.75 -16.79 -0.06
C PRO A 184 10.28 -17.15 -0.22
N THR A 185 9.42 -16.20 0.15
CA THR A 185 7.97 -16.40 0.03
C THR A 185 7.57 -16.42 -1.44
N THR A 186 6.63 -17.31 -1.76
CA THR A 186 5.90 -17.32 -3.04
C THR A 186 4.40 -17.04 -2.82
N ASP A 187 4.01 -16.80 -1.56
CA ASP A 187 2.66 -16.43 -1.19
C ASP A 187 2.47 -14.91 -1.35
N PRO A 188 1.63 -14.46 -2.30
CA PRO A 188 1.38 -13.04 -2.55
C PRO A 188 0.60 -12.35 -1.41
N THR A 189 0.09 -13.10 -0.44
CA THR A 189 -0.61 -12.56 0.74
C THR A 189 0.31 -12.35 1.95
N ASN A 190 1.59 -12.70 1.82
CA ASN A 190 2.57 -12.55 2.89
C ASN A 190 2.69 -11.09 3.37
N ALA A 191 2.72 -10.90 4.69
CA ALA A 191 2.71 -9.58 5.31
C ALA A 191 3.97 -8.73 5.04
N GLY A 192 5.09 -9.34 4.64
CA GLY A 192 6.30 -8.63 4.23
C GLY A 192 6.24 -8.08 2.80
N LEU A 193 5.14 -8.27 2.06
CA LEU A 193 5.00 -7.78 0.69
C LEU A 193 4.30 -6.43 0.63
N TYR A 194 4.84 -5.48 -0.13
CA TYR A 194 4.28 -4.13 -0.24
C TYR A 194 4.08 -3.72 -1.70
N CYS A 195 2.91 -3.14 -1.98
CA CYS A 195 2.55 -2.66 -3.31
C CYS A 195 2.99 -1.21 -3.44
N ARG A 196 3.94 -0.92 -4.33
CA ARG A 196 4.46 0.43 -4.55
C ARG A 196 3.61 1.19 -5.55
N GLY A 197 2.62 1.92 -5.04
CA GLY A 197 1.60 2.55 -5.86
C GLY A 197 1.02 3.85 -5.33
N LEU A 198 1.61 4.45 -4.29
CA LEU A 198 1.07 5.65 -3.64
C LEU A 198 1.96 6.86 -3.85
N ASN A 199 1.36 8.05 -3.75
CA ASN A 199 2.14 9.27 -3.55
C ASN A 199 2.74 9.24 -2.14
N ILE A 200 3.83 9.98 -1.91
CA ILE A 200 4.51 9.96 -0.61
C ILE A 200 3.60 10.43 0.54
N GLU A 201 2.69 11.37 0.30
CA GLU A 201 1.73 11.86 1.29
C GLU A 201 0.67 10.85 1.72
N ASP A 202 0.54 9.74 0.98
CA ASP A 202 -0.40 8.65 1.26
C ASP A 202 0.32 7.39 1.78
N ASP A 203 1.64 7.43 1.92
CA ASP A 203 2.46 6.34 2.47
C ASP A 203 2.59 6.48 4.00
N PRO A 204 1.89 5.65 4.80
CA PRO A 204 1.95 5.72 6.26
C PRO A 204 3.27 5.20 6.85
N THR A 205 4.16 4.66 6.03
CA THR A 205 5.47 4.18 6.47
C THR A 205 6.54 5.29 6.44
N PHE A 206 6.28 6.37 5.71
CA PHE A 206 7.18 7.51 5.61
C PHE A 206 6.99 8.47 6.79
N GLU A 207 8.07 8.71 7.54
CA GLU A 207 8.09 9.65 8.65
C GLU A 207 8.31 11.08 8.16
N TRP A 208 7.22 11.73 7.73
CA TRP A 208 7.27 13.10 7.26
C TRP A 208 7.68 14.09 8.38
N SER A 209 8.54 15.04 8.04
CA SER A 209 8.79 16.22 8.88
C SER A 209 9.11 17.45 8.03
N GLN A 210 9.12 18.64 8.63
CA GLN A 210 9.57 19.85 7.91
C GLN A 210 11.01 19.76 7.40
N ALA A 211 11.85 18.93 8.03
CA ALA A 211 13.22 18.69 7.62
C ALA A 211 13.35 17.51 6.63
N ASN A 212 12.29 16.69 6.50
CA ASN A 212 12.26 15.49 5.67
C ASN A 212 10.93 15.39 4.92
N SER A 213 10.90 15.89 3.68
CA SER A 213 9.70 15.98 2.86
C SER A 213 9.69 15.01 1.68
N SER A 214 10.75 14.22 1.48
CA SER A 214 10.94 13.32 0.35
C SER A 214 11.60 12.03 0.82
N CYS A 215 11.27 10.90 0.18
CA CYS A 215 12.00 9.65 0.42
C CYS A 215 13.24 9.60 -0.48
N ASP A 216 14.37 10.10 0.01
CA ASP A 216 15.61 10.26 -0.74
C ASP A 216 16.89 9.82 -0.02
N ALA A 217 16.82 9.57 1.29
CA ALA A 217 17.97 9.18 2.09
C ALA A 217 18.02 7.66 2.34
N ALA A 218 19.24 7.15 2.54
CA ALA A 218 19.46 5.74 2.86
C ALA A 218 18.74 5.34 4.17
N GLY A 219 18.03 4.21 4.14
CA GLY A 219 17.34 3.66 5.30
C GLY A 219 15.98 4.27 5.61
N GLU A 220 15.53 5.26 4.83
CA GLU A 220 14.15 5.74 4.94
C GLU A 220 13.16 4.63 4.56
N THR A 221 12.05 4.59 5.27
CA THR A 221 11.00 3.59 5.06
C THR A 221 9.85 4.26 4.31
N CYS A 222 9.63 3.86 3.06
CA CYS A 222 8.56 4.39 2.22
C CYS A 222 8.06 3.26 1.31
N LEU A 223 7.49 2.24 1.94
CA LEU A 223 7.24 0.92 1.34
C LEU A 223 6.09 0.92 0.33
N TYR A 224 5.21 1.93 0.35
CA TYR A 224 4.12 2.09 -0.61
C TYR A 224 4.37 3.20 -1.64
N ALA A 225 5.31 4.10 -1.36
CA ALA A 225 5.71 5.16 -2.25
C ALA A 225 6.06 4.60 -3.63
N TYR A 226 5.46 5.19 -4.66
CA TYR A 226 5.48 4.66 -6.00
C TYR A 226 6.88 4.57 -6.57
N ALA A 227 7.19 3.37 -7.03
CA ALA A 227 8.25 3.08 -7.96
C ALA A 227 7.82 1.86 -8.77
N LYS A 228 8.18 1.82 -10.05
CA LYS A 228 7.76 0.75 -10.95
C LYS A 228 8.90 0.23 -11.79
N ILE A 229 9.05 -1.10 -11.77
CA ILE A 229 9.97 -1.84 -12.61
C ILE A 229 9.23 -3.05 -13.19
N ALA A 230 9.73 -3.61 -14.29
CA ALA A 230 9.31 -4.94 -14.72
C ALA A 230 10.52 -5.76 -15.14
N ASP A 231 10.32 -7.07 -15.22
CA ASP A 231 11.27 -7.94 -15.89
C ASP A 231 11.50 -7.47 -17.33
N SER A 232 12.71 -7.67 -17.81
CA SER A 232 13.11 -7.28 -19.15
C SER A 232 13.86 -8.40 -19.86
N THR A 233 13.72 -8.41 -21.18
CA THR A 233 14.54 -9.20 -22.09
C THR A 233 15.71 -8.35 -22.60
N LEU A 234 16.50 -8.91 -23.51
CA LEU A 234 17.43 -8.13 -24.31
C LEU A 234 16.71 -6.99 -25.05
N GLY A 235 17.36 -5.83 -25.09
CA GLY A 235 16.89 -4.64 -25.79
C GLY A 235 17.24 -4.67 -27.28
N GLN A 236 16.35 -4.14 -28.11
CA GLN A 236 16.57 -3.98 -29.54
C GLN A 236 16.52 -2.50 -29.90
N SER A 237 17.49 -2.03 -30.69
CA SER A 237 17.39 -0.70 -31.28
C SER A 237 16.41 -0.75 -32.46
N VAL A 238 15.30 -0.02 -32.33
CA VAL A 238 14.28 0.13 -33.38
C VAL A 238 14.15 1.59 -33.76
N LEU A 239 13.82 1.89 -35.02
CA LEU A 239 13.57 3.26 -35.45
C LEU A 239 12.11 3.63 -35.12
N GLN A 240 11.92 4.55 -34.19
CA GLN A 240 10.63 5.18 -33.90
C GLN A 240 10.67 6.62 -34.41
N ASP A 241 9.81 6.93 -35.39
CA ASP A 241 9.78 8.23 -36.06
C ASP A 241 11.14 8.70 -36.62
N GLY A 242 11.96 7.75 -37.08
CA GLY A 242 13.30 8.01 -37.63
C GLY A 242 14.41 8.15 -36.58
N THR A 243 14.08 8.05 -35.29
CA THR A 243 15.03 8.07 -34.18
C THR A 243 15.27 6.66 -33.66
N PRO A 244 16.52 6.20 -33.49
CA PRO A 244 16.80 4.94 -32.82
C PRO A 244 16.36 5.01 -31.36
N VAL A 245 15.40 4.16 -30.98
CA VAL A 245 14.93 3.96 -29.62
C VAL A 245 15.26 2.53 -29.22
N LEU A 246 15.76 2.36 -28.00
CA LEU A 246 16.05 1.04 -27.45
C LEU A 246 14.79 0.52 -26.76
N VAL A 247 14.29 -0.63 -27.21
CA VAL A 247 13.05 -1.23 -26.72
C VAL A 247 13.35 -2.59 -26.11
N GLN A 248 12.89 -2.80 -24.88
CA GLN A 248 12.92 -4.09 -24.20
C GLN A 248 11.51 -4.68 -24.16
N ASN A 249 11.41 -6.01 -24.14
CA ASN A 249 10.15 -6.70 -23.96
C ASN A 249 10.02 -7.25 -22.54
N ILE A 250 8.79 -7.53 -22.12
CA ILE A 250 8.52 -8.32 -20.92
C ILE A 250 8.68 -9.79 -21.31
N PRO A 251 9.47 -10.59 -20.56
CA PRO A 251 9.62 -12.01 -20.82
C PRO A 251 8.30 -12.76 -20.65
N THR A 252 8.05 -13.72 -21.54
CA THR A 252 6.86 -14.58 -21.53
C THR A 252 7.18 -16.05 -21.38
N TYR A 253 8.47 -16.40 -21.26
CA TYR A 253 8.93 -17.76 -21.02
C TYR A 253 9.90 -17.81 -19.86
N GLU A 254 9.82 -18.89 -19.10
CA GLU A 254 10.78 -19.24 -18.09
C GLU A 254 12.11 -19.68 -18.75
N MET A 255 13.19 -19.71 -17.98
CA MET A 255 14.48 -20.26 -18.37
C MET A 255 14.42 -21.80 -18.33
N TYR A 256 13.65 -22.39 -19.25
CA TYR A 256 13.60 -23.84 -19.50
C TYR A 256 13.71 -24.18 -20.98
N ASP A 257 13.89 -25.47 -21.28
CA ASP A 257 13.86 -26.05 -22.62
C ASP A 257 12.41 -26.12 -23.13
N VAL A 258 12.04 -25.13 -23.93
CA VAL A 258 10.65 -24.95 -24.40
C VAL A 258 10.28 -26.00 -25.45
N LEU A 259 11.24 -26.37 -26.31
CA LEU A 259 11.01 -27.29 -27.42
C LEU A 259 11.24 -28.78 -27.07
N GLY A 260 11.84 -29.08 -25.92
CA GLY A 260 12.23 -30.44 -25.55
C GLY A 260 13.41 -30.98 -26.35
N ALA A 261 14.16 -30.10 -27.02
CA ALA A 261 15.31 -30.44 -27.86
C ALA A 261 16.66 -30.21 -27.13
N GLY A 262 16.60 -29.96 -25.84
CA GLY A 262 17.70 -29.42 -25.04
C GLY A 262 17.64 -27.90 -24.99
N TYR A 263 18.07 -27.32 -23.86
CA TYR A 263 17.97 -25.90 -23.55
C TYR A 263 18.61 -24.98 -24.62
N THR A 264 19.77 -25.39 -25.14
CA THR A 264 20.49 -24.67 -26.20
C THR A 264 19.94 -24.96 -27.61
N GLY A 265 19.00 -25.89 -27.73
CA GLY A 265 18.26 -26.22 -28.95
C GLY A 265 17.07 -25.31 -29.22
N ASP A 266 16.70 -24.43 -28.28
CA ASP A 266 15.62 -23.46 -28.49
C ASP A 266 15.97 -22.45 -29.59
N THR A 267 14.96 -22.09 -30.39
CA THR A 267 15.12 -21.07 -31.44
C THR A 267 15.33 -19.68 -30.85
N SER A 268 15.94 -18.79 -31.63
CA SER A 268 16.10 -17.37 -31.29
C SER A 268 14.80 -16.71 -30.81
N GLU A 269 13.65 -17.07 -31.40
CA GLU A 269 12.35 -16.52 -31.00
C GLU A 269 11.99 -16.83 -29.55
N TYR A 270 12.25 -18.06 -29.11
CA TYR A 270 11.99 -18.47 -27.72
C TYR A 270 13.04 -17.89 -26.78
N THR A 271 14.32 -17.97 -27.13
CA THR A 271 15.42 -17.42 -26.31
C THR A 271 15.23 -15.94 -26.01
N LEU A 272 14.79 -15.14 -26.99
CA LEU A 272 14.56 -13.70 -26.83
C LEU A 272 13.36 -13.35 -25.92
N LYS A 273 12.49 -14.32 -25.63
CA LYS A 273 11.32 -14.17 -24.76
C LYS A 273 11.54 -14.78 -23.36
N LYS A 274 12.71 -15.39 -23.11
CA LYS A 274 13.06 -15.96 -21.80
C LYS A 274 13.41 -14.86 -20.80
N CYS A 275 13.18 -15.16 -19.53
CA CYS A 275 13.72 -14.40 -18.41
C CYS A 275 15.23 -14.22 -18.47
N MET A 276 15.70 -13.07 -18.01
CA MET A 276 17.12 -12.82 -17.76
C MET A 276 17.49 -13.23 -16.32
N PRO A 277 18.73 -13.68 -16.08
CA PRO A 277 19.18 -14.03 -14.74
C PRO A 277 19.32 -12.77 -13.87
N ASP A 278 19.00 -12.89 -12.59
CA ASP A 278 19.17 -11.79 -11.62
C ASP A 278 20.63 -11.68 -11.15
N SER A 279 21.54 -11.44 -12.12
CA SER A 279 22.99 -11.45 -11.94
C SER A 279 23.67 -10.39 -12.81
N GLY A 280 24.69 -9.75 -12.25
CA GLY A 280 25.59 -8.87 -12.98
C GLY A 280 26.73 -9.60 -13.68
N LEU A 281 26.85 -10.92 -13.51
CA LEU A 281 27.91 -11.72 -14.13
C LEU A 281 27.54 -12.03 -15.58
N GLU A 282 28.44 -11.67 -16.49
CA GLU A 282 28.31 -11.97 -17.91
C GLU A 282 28.13 -13.47 -18.17
N SER A 283 28.92 -14.31 -17.50
CA SER A 283 28.85 -15.76 -17.63
C SER A 283 27.46 -16.32 -17.34
N ASP A 284 26.75 -15.74 -16.37
CA ASP A 284 25.40 -16.19 -16.03
C ASP A 284 24.41 -15.85 -17.15
N THR A 285 24.57 -14.67 -17.76
CA THR A 285 23.77 -14.22 -18.91
C THR A 285 24.04 -15.06 -20.15
N GLU A 286 25.31 -15.31 -20.49
CA GLU A 286 25.68 -16.17 -21.62
C GLU A 286 25.13 -17.59 -21.47
N ALA A 287 25.23 -18.12 -20.25
CA ALA A 287 24.74 -19.43 -19.90
C ALA A 287 23.20 -19.49 -20.04
N ALA A 288 22.49 -18.50 -19.49
CA ALA A 288 21.03 -18.39 -19.60
C ALA A 288 20.55 -18.22 -21.05
N LEU A 289 21.29 -17.52 -21.91
CA LEU A 289 20.97 -17.36 -23.33
C LEU A 289 21.41 -18.55 -24.19
N GLY A 290 22.30 -19.40 -23.69
CA GLY A 290 22.95 -20.45 -24.47
C GLY A 290 23.82 -19.91 -25.62
N ARG A 291 24.27 -18.65 -25.52
CA ARG A 291 25.05 -17.95 -26.55
C ARG A 291 26.08 -17.03 -25.90
N GLN A 292 27.20 -16.84 -26.59
CA GLN A 292 28.19 -15.85 -26.18
C GLN A 292 27.62 -14.44 -26.36
N VAL A 293 27.85 -13.60 -25.36
CA VAL A 293 27.58 -12.16 -25.38
C VAL A 293 28.95 -11.50 -25.55
N VAL A 294 29.09 -10.51 -26.43
CA VAL A 294 30.40 -9.87 -26.62
C VAL A 294 30.58 -8.73 -25.61
N PRO A 295 31.57 -8.77 -24.69
CA PRO A 295 31.70 -7.73 -23.68
C PRO A 295 32.75 -6.68 -24.07
N TRP A 296 32.33 -5.43 -24.28
CA TRP A 296 33.15 -4.26 -23.93
C TRP A 296 32.21 -3.09 -23.63
N GLY A 297 32.00 -2.79 -22.33
CA GLY A 297 31.40 -1.55 -21.85
C GLY A 297 29.97 -1.27 -22.31
N ILE A 298 29.03 -1.37 -21.35
CA ILE A 298 27.69 -0.73 -21.37
C ILE A 298 26.68 -1.10 -22.47
N SER A 299 26.94 -2.08 -23.34
CA SER A 299 25.97 -2.63 -24.30
C SER A 299 26.48 -3.94 -24.91
N GLY A 300 26.32 -5.07 -24.22
CA GLY A 300 26.73 -6.37 -24.77
C GLY A 300 25.88 -6.73 -25.98
N LEU A 301 26.49 -6.78 -27.17
CA LEU A 301 25.80 -7.11 -28.43
C LEU A 301 25.78 -8.63 -28.62
N THR A 302 24.60 -9.19 -28.81
CA THR A 302 24.42 -10.58 -29.27
C THR A 302 23.60 -10.59 -30.55
N ASP A 303 24.09 -11.30 -31.57
CA ASP A 303 23.34 -11.53 -32.80
C ASP A 303 22.36 -12.70 -32.61
N PHE A 304 21.08 -12.42 -32.84
CA PHE A 304 20.05 -13.43 -33.02
C PHE A 304 19.46 -13.29 -34.41
N GLY A 305 19.99 -14.07 -35.36
CA GLY A 305 19.43 -14.17 -36.71
C GLY A 305 19.66 -12.92 -37.56
N GLY A 306 20.82 -12.28 -37.45
CA GLY A 306 21.19 -11.08 -38.21
C GLY A 306 20.72 -9.77 -37.57
N THR A 307 20.13 -9.83 -36.37
CA THR A 307 19.69 -8.68 -35.58
C THR A 307 20.51 -8.60 -34.30
N ASN A 308 21.06 -7.42 -34.03
CA ASN A 308 21.80 -7.15 -32.81
C ASN A 308 20.88 -6.79 -31.66
N TYR A 309 21.09 -7.44 -30.52
CA TYR A 309 20.39 -7.18 -29.26
C TYR A 309 21.39 -6.74 -28.19
N LEU A 310 20.94 -5.90 -27.26
CA LEU A 310 21.73 -5.34 -26.17
C LEU A 310 21.27 -5.91 -24.83
N TYR A 311 22.20 -6.35 -23.99
CA TYR A 311 21.90 -6.58 -22.58
C TYR A 311 21.84 -5.25 -21.82
N MET A 312 20.74 -5.04 -21.08
CA MET A 312 20.50 -3.82 -20.28
C MET A 312 20.18 -4.12 -18.81
N GLY A 313 20.36 -5.38 -18.39
CA GLY A 313 19.92 -5.87 -17.09
C GLY A 313 18.65 -6.72 -17.14
N PRO A 314 18.30 -7.37 -16.01
CA PRO A 314 17.12 -8.22 -15.89
C PRO A 314 15.82 -7.46 -15.62
N TYR A 315 15.92 -6.19 -15.24
CA TYR A 315 14.79 -5.32 -14.97
C TYR A 315 14.89 -4.04 -15.81
N GLN A 316 13.74 -3.56 -16.27
CA GLN A 316 13.57 -2.24 -16.86
C GLN A 316 12.80 -1.34 -15.88
N THR A 317 13.17 -0.06 -15.82
CA THR A 317 12.46 0.95 -15.03
C THR A 317 11.37 1.61 -15.87
N PHE A 318 10.21 1.90 -15.27
CA PHE A 318 9.15 2.67 -15.93
C PHE A 318 9.16 4.11 -15.44
N GLY A 319 9.28 5.04 -16.39
CA GLY A 319 9.45 6.46 -16.12
C GLY A 319 10.90 6.83 -15.79
N THR A 320 11.11 8.07 -15.41
CA THR A 320 12.39 8.57 -14.86
C THR A 320 12.28 8.63 -13.33
N GLU A 321 13.41 8.71 -12.62
CA GLU A 321 13.41 8.95 -11.16
C GLU A 321 12.52 10.15 -10.77
N SER A 322 12.41 11.15 -11.64
CA SER A 322 11.52 12.31 -11.44
C SER A 322 10.02 12.00 -11.46
N THR A 323 9.62 10.77 -11.78
CA THR A 323 8.21 10.32 -11.76
C THR A 323 7.91 9.38 -10.60
N TRP A 324 8.96 8.93 -9.91
CA TRP A 324 8.86 8.10 -8.71
C TRP A 324 8.73 8.98 -7.47
N GLU A 325 8.20 8.39 -6.41
CA GLU A 325 8.04 9.02 -5.09
C GLU A 325 9.21 8.65 -4.16
N ILE A 326 10.19 7.92 -4.70
CA ILE A 326 11.47 7.61 -4.08
C ILE A 326 12.60 8.07 -5.00
N SER A 327 13.72 8.49 -4.44
CA SER A 327 14.88 8.93 -5.22
C SER A 327 16.20 8.63 -4.53
N SER A 328 17.31 8.91 -5.22
CA SER A 328 18.66 8.90 -4.63
C SER A 328 18.99 7.61 -3.86
N ASP A 329 19.44 7.72 -2.61
CA ASP A 329 19.90 6.57 -1.84
C ASP A 329 18.73 5.71 -1.31
N ALA A 330 17.52 6.27 -1.18
CA ALA A 330 16.31 5.53 -0.77
C ALA A 330 15.88 4.47 -1.80
N ILE A 331 16.36 4.55 -3.05
CA ILE A 331 16.12 3.53 -4.07
C ILE A 331 16.78 2.19 -3.68
N PHE A 332 17.86 2.22 -2.91
CA PHE A 332 18.70 1.07 -2.63
C PHE A 332 18.66 0.64 -1.17
N SER A 333 18.57 -0.67 -0.94
CA SER A 333 18.82 -1.30 0.35
C SER A 333 19.83 -2.42 0.19
N PRO A 334 21.13 -2.12 0.29
CA PRO A 334 22.15 -3.15 0.21
C PRO A 334 22.02 -4.08 1.43
N ILE A 335 21.85 -5.37 1.17
CA ILE A 335 21.82 -6.40 2.22
C ILE A 335 23.27 -6.66 2.62
N THR A 336 23.72 -6.04 3.70
CA THR A 336 25.13 -6.12 4.15
C THR A 336 25.32 -6.87 5.46
N VAL A 337 24.25 -7.02 6.25
CA VAL A 337 24.21 -7.81 7.48
C VAL A 337 22.88 -8.58 7.57
N ALA A 338 22.88 -9.68 8.31
CA ALA A 338 21.64 -10.36 8.72
C ALA A 338 20.79 -9.41 9.56
N ASP A 339 19.47 -9.49 9.44
CA ASP A 339 18.45 -8.69 10.13
C ASP A 339 18.25 -7.24 9.59
N ASP A 340 18.86 -6.90 8.44
CA ASP A 340 18.52 -5.64 7.73
C ASP A 340 17.15 -5.80 7.03
N VAL A 341 16.13 -5.12 7.55
CA VAL A 341 14.83 -5.02 6.86
C VAL A 341 15.02 -4.13 5.63
N PRO A 342 14.85 -4.63 4.39
CA PRO A 342 15.03 -3.80 3.22
C PRO A 342 13.94 -2.72 3.14
N THR A 343 14.28 -1.56 2.59
CA THR A 343 13.34 -0.44 2.44
C THR A 343 13.25 0.09 1.01
N GLY A 344 14.31 -0.04 0.20
CA GLY A 344 14.41 0.34 -1.21
C GLY A 344 13.95 -0.76 -2.18
N ILE A 345 13.92 -0.48 -3.48
CA ILE A 345 13.44 -1.45 -4.50
C ILE A 345 14.56 -2.31 -5.10
N PHE A 346 15.80 -1.88 -4.92
CA PHE A 346 16.99 -2.56 -5.42
C PHE A 346 17.95 -2.89 -4.28
N GLN A 347 18.65 -4.01 -4.39
CA GLN A 347 19.75 -4.34 -3.50
C GLN A 347 21.01 -3.55 -3.88
N TYR A 348 21.35 -3.55 -5.17
CA TYR A 348 22.50 -2.84 -5.71
C TYR A 348 22.39 -2.73 -7.24
N SER A 349 23.20 -1.83 -7.81
CA SER A 349 23.44 -1.72 -9.25
C SER A 349 24.65 -2.58 -9.66
N PHE A 350 24.57 -3.26 -10.81
CA PHE A 350 25.66 -4.13 -11.26
C PHE A 350 26.93 -3.36 -11.65
N THR A 351 26.84 -2.15 -12.20
CA THR A 351 28.02 -1.30 -12.49
C THR A 351 27.72 0.21 -12.39
N GLY A 352 27.33 0.71 -11.21
CA GLY A 352 27.34 2.16 -10.89
C GLY A 352 26.59 3.11 -11.84
N GLY A 353 25.70 2.60 -12.71
CA GLY A 353 24.98 3.37 -13.72
C GLY A 353 23.76 2.63 -14.24
N ALA A 354 22.75 3.39 -14.70
CA ALA A 354 21.42 2.90 -15.09
C ALA A 354 21.37 1.95 -16.31
N THR A 355 22.50 1.63 -16.93
CA THR A 355 22.58 0.93 -18.23
C THR A 355 22.98 -0.54 -18.13
N THR A 356 23.33 -1.05 -16.94
CA THR A 356 23.79 -2.44 -16.76
C THR A 356 22.91 -3.28 -15.84
N GLY A 357 21.74 -2.79 -15.46
CA GLY A 357 20.79 -3.53 -14.63
C GLY A 357 20.99 -3.43 -13.13
N PHE A 358 20.01 -3.97 -12.41
CA PHE A 358 19.90 -3.95 -10.95
C PHE A 358 19.55 -5.34 -10.45
N LYS A 359 19.90 -5.65 -9.20
CA LYS A 359 19.30 -6.75 -8.45
C LYS A 359 18.13 -6.21 -7.64
N SER A 360 16.95 -6.83 -7.72
CA SER A 360 15.71 -6.24 -7.19
C SER A 360 15.06 -7.04 -6.07
N PHE A 361 14.23 -6.34 -5.28
CA PHE A 361 13.26 -6.91 -4.35
C PHE A 361 11.90 -7.24 -5.00
N LEU A 362 11.77 -7.18 -6.34
CA LEU A 362 10.52 -7.51 -7.03
C LEU A 362 10.01 -8.91 -6.66
N PHE A 363 8.77 -8.98 -6.16
CA PHE A 363 8.18 -10.23 -5.71
C PHE A 363 7.77 -11.14 -6.89
N PRO A 364 7.84 -12.48 -6.76
CA PRO A 364 8.70 -13.19 -5.81
C PRO A 364 10.16 -13.05 -6.21
N ARG A 365 11.07 -13.14 -5.23
CA ARG A 365 12.51 -13.00 -5.48
C ARG A 365 13.13 -14.26 -6.10
N ALA A 366 12.63 -15.43 -5.71
CA ALA A 366 12.94 -16.72 -6.32
C ALA A 366 11.76 -17.69 -6.12
N GLY A 367 11.73 -18.78 -6.89
CA GLY A 367 10.69 -19.80 -6.72
C GLY A 367 11.03 -21.12 -7.38
N LYS A 368 10.19 -22.13 -7.14
CA LYS A 368 10.25 -23.43 -7.81
C LYS A 368 9.04 -23.59 -8.72
N ILE A 369 9.25 -24.27 -9.84
CA ILE A 369 8.23 -24.50 -10.84
C ILE A 369 7.97 -26.00 -10.94
N ASN A 370 6.72 -26.40 -10.78
CA ASN A 370 6.31 -27.77 -11.04
C ASN A 370 6.14 -28.02 -12.54
N TYR A 371 6.83 -29.04 -13.06
CA TYR A 371 6.63 -29.56 -14.41
C TYR A 371 6.13 -31.01 -14.35
N SER A 372 5.17 -31.32 -15.22
CA SER A 372 4.56 -32.66 -15.31
C SER A 372 5.42 -33.69 -16.04
N GLN A 373 6.58 -33.28 -16.58
CA GLN A 373 7.44 -34.12 -17.41
C GLN A 373 8.85 -34.20 -16.81
N SER A 374 9.50 -35.35 -17.00
CA SER A 374 10.93 -35.55 -16.73
C SER A 374 11.77 -35.11 -17.92
N GLY A 375 13.07 -34.89 -17.71
CA GLY A 375 14.02 -34.54 -18.75
C GLY A 375 14.02 -33.06 -19.13
N VAL A 376 13.14 -32.25 -18.55
CA VAL A 376 13.08 -30.80 -18.78
C VAL A 376 14.38 -30.18 -18.28
N GLN A 377 15.11 -29.52 -19.18
CA GLN A 377 16.28 -28.73 -18.82
C GLN A 377 15.86 -27.32 -18.42
N TYR A 378 16.48 -26.76 -17.37
CA TYR A 378 16.14 -25.44 -16.84
C TYR A 378 17.32 -24.82 -16.09
N TYR A 379 17.29 -23.50 -15.90
CA TYR A 379 18.27 -22.81 -15.05
C TYR A 379 17.80 -22.75 -13.60
N GLY A 380 18.58 -23.32 -12.69
CA GLY A 380 18.27 -23.32 -11.26
C GLY A 380 19.47 -23.54 -10.36
N ALA A 381 19.24 -23.43 -9.05
CA ALA A 381 20.24 -23.65 -8.02
C ALA A 381 19.65 -24.32 -6.77
N THR A 382 20.49 -25.01 -6.01
CA THR A 382 20.11 -25.67 -4.75
C THR A 382 19.56 -24.69 -3.72
N TYR A 383 20.09 -23.46 -3.70
CA TYR A 383 19.69 -22.37 -2.80
C TYR A 383 19.12 -21.20 -3.61
N PRO A 384 18.14 -20.46 -3.06
CA PRO A 384 17.37 -19.45 -3.80
C PRO A 384 18.22 -18.32 -4.38
N PHE A 385 19.21 -17.83 -3.64
CA PHE A 385 19.99 -16.64 -4.01
C PHE A 385 21.36 -16.96 -4.63
N ASN A 386 21.67 -18.25 -4.86
CA ASN A 386 22.90 -18.64 -5.55
C ASN A 386 22.81 -18.40 -7.06
N SER A 387 23.97 -18.28 -7.71
CA SER A 387 24.07 -18.31 -9.18
C SER A 387 23.41 -19.55 -9.75
N LYS A 388 22.59 -19.34 -10.78
CA LYS A 388 21.82 -20.40 -11.44
C LYS A 388 22.68 -21.15 -12.45
N SER A 389 22.42 -22.44 -12.62
CA SER A 389 23.14 -23.32 -13.55
C SER A 389 22.16 -24.19 -14.32
N LEU A 390 22.58 -24.72 -15.48
CA LEU A 390 21.76 -25.63 -16.25
C LEU A 390 21.60 -26.97 -15.50
N LEU A 391 20.35 -27.29 -15.16
CA LEU A 391 19.94 -28.51 -14.51
C LEU A 391 18.96 -29.27 -15.40
N THR A 392 18.74 -30.54 -15.09
CA THR A 392 17.72 -31.38 -15.76
C THR A 392 16.85 -32.01 -14.69
N LEU A 393 15.52 -31.95 -14.86
CA LEU A 393 14.58 -32.64 -14.00
C LEU A 393 14.70 -34.15 -14.22
N PRO A 394 15.16 -34.95 -13.23
CA PRO A 394 15.30 -36.40 -13.43
C PRO A 394 13.93 -37.10 -13.50
N THR A 395 12.92 -36.52 -12.87
CA THR A 395 11.52 -36.97 -12.85
C THR A 395 10.60 -35.76 -12.92
N ALA A 396 9.32 -35.96 -13.25
CA ALA A 396 8.31 -34.93 -13.08
C ALA A 396 8.28 -34.42 -11.62
N GLY A 397 8.05 -33.13 -11.43
CA GLY A 397 8.06 -32.48 -10.12
C GLY A 397 8.60 -31.06 -10.15
N ASP A 398 9.00 -30.58 -8.98
CA ASP A 398 9.49 -29.23 -8.80
C ASP A 398 10.94 -29.09 -9.26
N THR A 399 11.21 -27.99 -9.95
CA THR A 399 12.58 -27.53 -10.17
C THR A 399 13.29 -27.27 -8.86
N LYS A 400 14.62 -27.16 -8.94
CA LYS A 400 15.38 -26.38 -7.97
C LYS A 400 15.01 -24.90 -8.07
N TRP A 401 15.60 -24.05 -7.22
CA TRP A 401 15.25 -22.64 -7.18
C TRP A 401 15.64 -21.93 -8.48
N MET A 402 14.66 -21.29 -9.11
CA MET A 402 14.81 -20.43 -10.26
C MET A 402 14.63 -18.97 -9.81
N ASP A 403 15.14 -18.03 -10.60
CA ASP A 403 14.96 -16.59 -10.30
C ASP A 403 13.48 -16.17 -10.39
N GLY A 404 13.12 -15.14 -9.65
CA GLY A 404 11.75 -14.62 -9.54
C GLY A 404 11.03 -14.36 -10.86
N CYS A 405 11.77 -13.89 -11.87
CA CYS A 405 11.23 -13.64 -13.21
C CYS A 405 10.53 -14.88 -13.78
N ASN A 406 11.07 -16.08 -13.55
CA ASN A 406 10.49 -17.32 -14.07
C ASN A 406 9.08 -17.55 -13.52
N ILE A 407 8.85 -17.21 -12.26
CA ILE A 407 7.55 -17.33 -11.62
C ILE A 407 6.59 -16.28 -12.18
N ARG A 408 7.06 -15.05 -12.40
CA ARG A 408 6.26 -13.96 -13.01
C ARG A 408 5.89 -14.28 -14.46
N ALA A 409 6.83 -14.78 -15.27
CA ALA A 409 6.61 -15.21 -16.65
C ALA A 409 5.60 -16.36 -16.73
N LYS A 410 5.73 -17.39 -15.87
CA LYS A 410 4.77 -18.50 -15.78
C LYS A 410 3.35 -18.02 -15.45
N ASN A 411 3.23 -16.98 -14.62
CA ASN A 411 1.95 -16.43 -14.17
C ASN A 411 1.48 -15.23 -14.99
N PHE A 412 2.13 -14.90 -16.11
CA PHE A 412 1.78 -13.75 -16.92
C PHE A 412 0.47 -13.99 -17.70
N ASP A 413 -0.51 -13.12 -17.47
CA ASP A 413 -1.74 -13.10 -18.27
C ASP A 413 -1.57 -12.14 -19.45
N SER A 414 -1.57 -12.67 -20.66
CA SER A 414 -1.37 -11.86 -21.87
C SER A 414 -2.51 -10.90 -22.19
N TYR A 415 -3.71 -11.10 -21.64
CA TYR A 415 -4.89 -10.25 -21.84
C TYR A 415 -4.92 -9.10 -20.84
N SER A 416 -4.82 -9.39 -19.54
CA SER A 416 -4.82 -8.35 -18.49
C SER A 416 -3.45 -7.67 -18.32
N LYS A 417 -2.38 -8.30 -18.82
CA LYS A 417 -0.97 -7.90 -18.61
C LYS A 417 -0.55 -7.98 -17.13
N GLU A 418 -1.20 -8.84 -16.36
CA GLU A 418 -0.95 -9.03 -14.92
C GLU A 418 -0.16 -10.32 -14.65
N THR A 419 0.82 -10.24 -13.75
CA THR A 419 1.58 -11.38 -13.22
C THR A 419 1.18 -11.64 -11.76
N ILE A 420 1.88 -12.56 -11.09
CA ILE A 420 1.77 -12.76 -9.64
C ILE A 420 2.24 -11.53 -8.82
N SER A 421 3.04 -10.64 -9.40
CA SER A 421 3.53 -9.43 -8.73
C SER A 421 2.62 -8.23 -8.90
N SER A 422 1.67 -8.28 -9.84
CA SER A 422 0.80 -7.14 -10.13
C SER A 422 -0.14 -6.86 -8.97
N CYS A 423 -0.21 -5.58 -8.58
CA CYS A 423 -1.05 -5.13 -7.49
C CYS A 423 -1.63 -3.73 -7.71
N ASN A 424 -2.55 -3.36 -6.81
CA ASN A 424 -2.91 -1.99 -6.51
C ASN A 424 -3.08 -1.84 -4.98
N VAL A 425 -3.10 -0.62 -4.45
CA VAL A 425 -3.21 -0.39 -3.00
C VAL A 425 -4.01 0.87 -2.70
N THR A 426 -4.77 0.86 -1.61
CA THR A 426 -5.55 2.04 -1.20
C THR A 426 -4.64 3.19 -0.74
N ALA A 427 -4.79 4.35 -1.38
CA ALA A 427 -4.27 5.62 -0.91
C ALA A 427 -5.03 6.06 0.35
N THR A 428 -6.35 6.14 0.25
CA THR A 428 -7.26 6.45 1.36
C THR A 428 -8.41 5.47 1.44
N ILE A 429 -8.92 5.28 2.66
CA ILE A 429 -10.19 4.62 2.95
C ILE A 429 -11.05 5.63 3.71
N GLU A 430 -12.20 5.96 3.15
CA GLU A 430 -13.09 7.01 3.66
C GLU A 430 -14.45 6.43 4.01
N ILE A 431 -14.99 6.83 5.15
CA ILE A 431 -16.40 6.59 5.49
C ILE A 431 -17.17 7.79 5.01
N VAL A 432 -18.17 7.58 4.16
CA VAL A 432 -18.96 8.65 3.56
C VAL A 432 -20.45 8.43 3.80
N THR A 433 -21.20 9.53 3.83
CA THR A 433 -22.67 9.54 3.77
C THR A 433 -23.11 10.51 2.68
N TYR A 434 -24.36 10.41 2.26
CA TYR A 434 -24.95 11.32 1.29
C TYR A 434 -26.12 12.08 1.91
N ASN A 435 -25.97 13.39 2.07
CA ASN A 435 -27.03 14.28 2.53
C ASN A 435 -27.51 15.10 1.32
N ASP A 436 -28.77 14.94 0.93
CA ASP A 436 -29.36 15.62 -0.24
C ASP A 436 -28.54 15.43 -1.55
N GLY A 437 -27.87 14.29 -1.69
CA GLY A 437 -27.03 13.96 -2.84
C GLY A 437 -25.63 14.58 -2.81
N ILE A 438 -25.27 15.28 -1.74
CA ILE A 438 -23.92 15.80 -1.48
C ILE A 438 -23.17 14.80 -0.61
N GLU A 439 -21.96 14.46 -1.02
CA GLU A 439 -21.06 13.60 -0.25
C GLU A 439 -20.52 14.33 0.99
N GLU A 440 -20.64 13.69 2.15
CA GLU A 440 -20.03 14.12 3.40
C GLU A 440 -19.06 13.03 3.87
N VAL A 441 -17.78 13.39 4.05
CA VAL A 441 -16.75 12.49 4.58
C VAL A 441 -16.79 12.52 6.10
N LEU A 442 -17.09 11.36 6.71
CA LEU A 442 -17.23 11.18 8.16
C LEU A 442 -15.92 10.74 8.83
N ALA A 443 -15.07 10.02 8.09
CA ALA A 443 -13.75 9.61 8.54
C ALA A 443 -12.83 9.35 7.34
N THR A 444 -11.53 9.54 7.53
CA THR A 444 -10.50 9.23 6.53
C THR A 444 -9.36 8.49 7.21
N SER A 445 -8.87 7.42 6.59
CA SER A 445 -7.67 6.71 7.03
C SER A 445 -6.69 6.52 5.89
N LYS A 446 -5.43 6.85 6.17
CA LYS A 446 -4.26 6.55 5.34
C LYS A 446 -3.46 5.38 5.88
N ASP A 447 -3.66 5.02 7.15
CA ASP A 447 -2.89 4.00 7.85
C ASP A 447 -3.35 2.58 7.52
N VAL A 448 -4.65 2.41 7.26
CA VAL A 448 -5.22 1.12 6.88
C VAL A 448 -5.10 0.91 5.37
N LYS A 449 -4.51 -0.21 4.96
CA LYS A 449 -4.20 -0.51 3.57
C LYS A 449 -4.86 -1.81 3.10
N ILE A 450 -5.53 -1.74 1.95
CA ILE A 450 -5.94 -2.93 1.19
C ILE A 450 -5.05 -3.00 -0.05
N GLN A 451 -4.27 -4.05 -0.14
CA GLN A 451 -3.51 -4.41 -1.34
C GLN A 451 -4.36 -5.36 -2.18
N LEU A 452 -4.70 -4.95 -3.39
CA LEU A 452 -5.38 -5.78 -4.36
C LEU A 452 -4.38 -6.59 -5.17
N LEU A 453 -4.64 -7.88 -5.26
CA LEU A 453 -3.87 -8.85 -6.02
C LEU A 453 -4.59 -9.25 -7.29
N LYS A 454 -3.86 -9.88 -8.21
CA LYS A 454 -4.45 -10.56 -9.37
C LYS A 454 -5.51 -11.57 -8.90
N ALA A 455 -6.56 -11.71 -9.69
CA ALA A 455 -7.67 -12.63 -9.40
C ALA A 455 -7.16 -14.05 -9.14
N GLY A 456 -7.74 -14.73 -8.14
CA GLY A 456 -7.34 -16.08 -7.73
C GLY A 456 -6.07 -16.18 -6.87
N LEU A 457 -5.47 -15.06 -6.45
CA LEU A 457 -4.33 -15.04 -5.52
C LEU A 457 -4.79 -14.73 -4.09
N GLY A 458 -4.83 -15.75 -3.23
CA GLY A 458 -5.32 -15.66 -1.85
C GLY A 458 -6.76 -16.16 -1.69
N VAL A 459 -7.37 -15.87 -0.55
CA VAL A 459 -8.77 -16.24 -0.28
C VAL A 459 -9.70 -15.34 -1.11
N SER A 460 -10.50 -15.94 -1.99
CA SER A 460 -11.44 -15.22 -2.84
C SER A 460 -12.82 -15.01 -2.21
N GLN A 461 -13.13 -15.65 -1.08
CA GLN A 461 -14.44 -15.59 -0.44
C GLN A 461 -14.30 -15.20 1.04
N GLY A 462 -14.86 -14.06 1.40
CA GLY A 462 -15.01 -13.60 2.77
C GLY A 462 -16.03 -14.42 3.54
N LEU A 463 -15.75 -14.65 4.82
CA LEU A 463 -16.59 -15.41 5.73
C LEU A 463 -17.32 -14.48 6.70
N GLU A 464 -18.45 -14.93 7.25
CA GLU A 464 -19.06 -14.25 8.39
C GLU A 464 -18.07 -14.20 9.57
N PHE A 465 -18.07 -13.10 10.32
CA PHE A 465 -17.13 -12.87 11.43
C PHE A 465 -17.08 -14.01 12.46
N ASN A 466 -18.24 -14.60 12.79
CA ASN A 466 -18.31 -15.70 13.76
C ASN A 466 -17.70 -17.00 13.25
N ALA A 467 -17.56 -17.17 11.93
CA ALA A 467 -16.90 -18.31 11.31
C ALA A 467 -15.37 -18.13 11.20
N MET A 468 -14.85 -16.94 11.50
CA MET A 468 -13.41 -16.65 11.45
C MET A 468 -12.66 -17.29 12.61
N LYS A 469 -11.37 -17.56 12.37
CA LYS A 469 -10.45 -18.21 13.31
C LYS A 469 -10.44 -17.52 14.68
N THR A 470 -10.39 -18.34 15.73
CA THR A 470 -10.23 -17.90 17.13
C THR A 470 -8.91 -18.43 17.70
N CYS A 471 -8.42 -17.79 18.76
CA CYS A 471 -7.21 -18.21 19.46
C CYS A 471 -7.47 -18.54 20.93
N THR A 472 -6.59 -19.33 21.53
CA THR A 472 -6.55 -19.56 22.99
C THR A 472 -5.26 -19.04 23.61
N ASP A 473 -4.20 -18.92 22.81
CA ASP A 473 -2.88 -18.41 23.17
C ASP A 473 -2.21 -17.79 21.93
N ASN A 474 -1.06 -17.13 22.12
CA ASN A 474 -0.31 -16.53 21.02
C ASN A 474 0.18 -17.57 19.99
N ARG A 475 0.38 -18.82 20.40
CA ARG A 475 0.81 -19.92 19.51
C ARG A 475 -0.29 -20.34 18.53
N SER A 476 -1.54 -20.04 18.86
CA SER A 476 -2.69 -20.24 17.97
C SER A 476 -2.73 -19.19 16.85
N CYS A 477 -2.05 -18.05 17.04
CA CYS A 477 -1.91 -16.97 16.06
C CYS A 477 -0.65 -17.17 15.19
N GLY A 478 -0.55 -16.41 14.11
CA GLY A 478 0.63 -16.40 13.24
C GLY A 478 1.86 -15.76 13.91
N THR A 479 3.03 -15.91 13.29
CA THR A 479 4.23 -15.17 13.70
C THR A 479 3.97 -13.66 13.61
N GLY A 480 4.35 -12.90 14.65
CA GLY A 480 4.11 -11.45 14.70
C GLY A 480 2.70 -11.06 15.12
N GLU A 481 1.91 -11.99 15.69
CA GLU A 481 0.55 -11.74 16.15
C GLU A 481 0.39 -12.08 17.63
N CYS A 482 -0.56 -11.41 18.29
CA CYS A 482 -0.92 -11.65 19.67
C CYS A 482 -2.38 -12.11 19.78
N CYS A 483 -2.65 -13.04 20.69
CA CYS A 483 -3.98 -13.48 21.05
C CYS A 483 -4.55 -12.62 22.18
N PHE A 484 -5.67 -11.94 21.91
CA PHE A 484 -6.45 -11.20 22.88
C PHE A 484 -7.93 -11.56 22.73
N ASN A 485 -8.61 -11.89 23.84
CA ASN A 485 -10.04 -12.24 23.88
C ASN A 485 -10.48 -13.20 22.75
N SER A 486 -9.68 -14.25 22.55
CA SER A 486 -9.87 -15.26 21.52
C SER A 486 -9.79 -14.78 20.07
N ARG A 487 -9.19 -13.62 19.80
CA ARG A 487 -8.87 -13.10 18.46
C ARG A 487 -7.39 -12.76 18.32
N CYS A 488 -6.88 -12.90 17.11
CA CYS A 488 -5.49 -12.58 16.78
C CYS A 488 -5.39 -11.13 16.28
N PHE A 489 -4.40 -10.40 16.78
CA PHE A 489 -4.09 -9.02 16.39
C PHE A 489 -2.63 -8.93 15.95
N SER A 490 -2.35 -8.23 14.85
CA SER A 490 -0.97 -7.95 14.42
C SER A 490 -0.23 -7.10 15.46
N LYS A 491 1.07 -7.35 15.64
CA LYS A 491 1.93 -6.52 16.50
C LYS A 491 2.04 -5.06 16.05
N ASP A 492 1.67 -4.75 14.80
CA ASP A 492 1.55 -3.38 14.30
C ASP A 492 0.36 -2.60 14.92
N ILE A 493 -0.59 -3.33 15.52
CA ILE A 493 -1.75 -2.80 16.24
C ILE A 493 -1.49 -2.88 17.75
N VAL A 494 -1.04 -4.05 18.21
CA VAL A 494 -0.78 -4.34 19.62
C VAL A 494 0.72 -4.44 19.86
N ALA A 495 1.28 -3.38 20.45
CA ALA A 495 2.73 -3.22 20.53
C ALA A 495 3.44 -4.30 21.37
N GLN A 496 2.70 -5.04 22.21
CA GLN A 496 3.21 -6.14 23.04
C GLN A 496 2.17 -7.27 23.18
N CYS A 497 2.63 -8.52 23.20
CA CYS A 497 1.77 -9.66 23.54
C CYS A 497 1.77 -9.94 25.05
N LYS A 498 0.70 -10.55 25.55
CA LYS A 498 0.60 -10.98 26.95
C LYS A 498 1.76 -11.87 27.40
N ASP A 499 2.21 -12.79 26.54
CA ASP A 499 3.28 -13.76 26.89
C ASP A 499 4.68 -13.13 26.85
N ASP A 500 4.82 -11.95 26.24
CA ASP A 500 6.08 -11.19 26.22
C ASP A 500 6.31 -10.48 27.58
N SER A 501 5.27 -10.40 28.43
CA SER A 501 5.35 -9.77 29.75
C SER A 501 5.89 -10.73 30.82
N LEU A 502 6.86 -10.25 31.60
CA LEU A 502 7.44 -10.97 32.73
C LEU A 502 6.46 -11.19 33.89
N SER A 503 5.36 -10.43 33.91
CA SER A 503 4.32 -10.52 34.92
C SER A 503 2.96 -10.39 34.26
N THR A 504 2.11 -11.40 34.47
CA THR A 504 0.74 -11.44 33.94
C THR A 504 -0.22 -11.78 35.07
N GLY A 505 -1.38 -11.15 35.07
CA GLY A 505 -2.35 -11.24 36.16
C GLY A 505 -3.75 -10.85 35.73
N ASN A 506 -4.63 -10.78 36.72
CA ASN A 506 -6.00 -10.29 36.55
C ASN A 506 -6.36 -9.40 37.74
N LEU A 507 -5.47 -8.46 38.06
CA LEU A 507 -5.65 -7.51 39.14
C LEU A 507 -6.84 -6.60 38.84
N GLY A 508 -7.66 -6.38 39.86
CA GLY A 508 -8.75 -5.41 39.80
C GLY A 508 -8.23 -3.98 39.90
N THR A 509 -9.10 -3.03 39.53
CA THR A 509 -8.85 -1.59 39.64
C THR A 509 -8.48 -1.19 41.06
N GLY A 510 -7.51 -0.29 41.20
CA GLY A 510 -6.96 0.20 42.47
C GLY A 510 -5.81 -0.63 43.05
N LEU A 511 -5.50 -1.80 42.49
CA LEU A 511 -4.37 -2.63 42.93
C LEU A 511 -3.05 -2.15 42.32
N THR A 512 -1.95 -2.29 43.06
CA THR A 512 -0.60 -1.95 42.56
C THR A 512 -0.20 -2.89 41.43
N CYS A 513 0.31 -2.32 40.35
CA CYS A 513 0.79 -3.05 39.18
C CYS A 513 2.16 -2.53 38.72
N SER A 514 2.90 -3.38 38.02
CA SER A 514 4.17 -3.05 37.36
C SER A 514 4.08 -3.06 35.83
N SER A 515 3.05 -3.71 35.29
CA SER A 515 2.81 -3.90 33.85
C SER A 515 1.31 -3.87 33.56
N ASP A 516 0.96 -3.48 32.33
CA ASP A 516 -0.42 -3.49 31.84
C ASP A 516 -1.06 -4.88 31.93
N PHE A 517 -0.29 -5.91 31.62
CA PHE A 517 -0.76 -7.29 31.60
C PHE A 517 -1.02 -7.89 32.98
N GLU A 518 -0.71 -7.17 34.06
CA GLU A 518 -1.12 -7.54 35.42
C GLU A 518 -2.57 -7.15 35.70
N CYS A 519 -3.09 -6.13 35.02
CA CYS A 519 -4.42 -5.58 35.23
C CYS A 519 -5.45 -6.27 34.33
N SER A 520 -6.63 -6.55 34.89
CA SER A 520 -7.78 -7.08 34.14
C SER A 520 -8.20 -6.21 32.94
N SER A 521 -8.05 -4.90 33.10
CA SER A 521 -8.32 -3.86 32.10
C SER A 521 -7.15 -3.60 31.14
N LEU A 522 -6.02 -4.29 31.28
CA LEU A 522 -4.78 -3.99 30.56
C LEU A 522 -4.26 -2.54 30.75
N CYS A 523 -4.68 -1.88 31.83
CA CYS A 523 -4.35 -0.48 32.11
C CYS A 523 -3.67 -0.35 33.48
N CYS A 524 -2.35 -0.34 33.47
CA CYS A 524 -1.50 0.03 34.60
C CYS A 524 -1.09 1.49 34.47
N ARG A 525 -1.78 2.38 35.20
CA ARG A 525 -1.53 3.83 35.16
C ARG A 525 -0.77 4.26 36.41
N SER A 526 0.46 4.74 36.22
CA SER A 526 1.30 5.23 37.31
C SER A 526 1.49 4.21 38.45
N GLY A 527 1.58 2.92 38.11
CA GLY A 527 1.79 1.82 39.06
C GLY A 527 0.53 1.31 39.74
N VAL A 528 -0.66 1.70 39.29
CA VAL A 528 -1.95 1.21 39.81
C VAL A 528 -2.87 0.80 38.66
N CYS A 529 -3.56 -0.32 38.80
CA CYS A 529 -4.56 -0.76 37.83
C CYS A 529 -5.69 0.26 37.79
N ALA A 530 -5.98 0.77 36.61
CA ALA A 530 -7.07 1.70 36.35
C ALA A 530 -8.06 1.07 35.38
N ASP A 531 -9.28 1.59 35.37
CA ASP A 531 -10.30 1.14 34.43
C ASP A 531 -9.93 1.53 33.00
N HIS A 532 -10.22 0.63 32.08
CA HIS A 532 -10.22 0.93 30.66
C HIS A 532 -11.40 0.19 30.04
N PHE A 533 -12.36 0.93 29.48
CA PHE A 533 -13.52 0.39 28.78
C PHE A 533 -13.71 1.25 27.54
N PRO A 534 -13.30 0.78 26.35
CA PRO A 534 -13.42 1.56 25.12
C PRO A 534 -14.86 1.59 24.56
N ASP A 535 -15.86 1.15 25.33
CA ASP A 535 -17.27 1.14 24.90
C ASP A 535 -17.86 2.57 24.91
N ASP A 536 -18.27 3.05 23.74
CA ASP A 536 -18.75 4.44 23.49
C ASP A 536 -19.95 4.92 24.34
N LEU A 537 -20.67 4.03 25.02
CA LEU A 537 -21.80 4.41 25.88
C LEU A 537 -21.36 4.88 27.28
N ASN A 538 -20.21 4.41 27.76
CA ASN A 538 -19.62 4.77 29.05
C ASN A 538 -18.10 4.64 28.97
N ALA A 539 -17.49 5.29 27.97
CA ALA A 539 -16.07 5.10 27.70
C ALA A 539 -15.22 5.61 28.87
N VAL A 540 -14.45 4.72 29.48
CA VAL A 540 -13.43 5.06 30.47
C VAL A 540 -12.09 4.77 29.84
N LEU A 541 -11.37 5.80 29.39
CA LEU A 541 -10.07 5.61 28.78
C LEU A 541 -8.96 5.67 29.82
N CYS A 542 -8.00 4.75 29.71
CA CYS A 542 -6.83 4.68 30.59
C CYS A 542 -6.09 6.04 30.63
N SER A 543 -6.04 6.72 29.48
CA SER A 543 -5.53 8.09 29.32
C SER A 543 -4.09 8.26 29.80
N LYS A 544 -3.22 7.34 29.35
CA LYS A 544 -1.81 7.35 29.71
C LYS A 544 -1.04 8.47 29.06
N VAL A 545 -0.16 9.10 29.83
CA VAL A 545 0.69 10.19 29.32
C VAL A 545 1.89 9.63 28.55
N PRO A 546 2.55 10.44 27.71
CA PRO A 546 3.75 10.00 27.01
C PRO A 546 4.80 9.35 27.93
N SER A 547 5.50 8.35 27.39
CA SER A 547 6.48 7.50 28.09
C SER A 547 5.92 6.48 29.10
N GLN A 548 4.61 6.43 29.33
CA GLN A 548 3.99 5.29 30.02
C GLN A 548 3.83 4.10 29.07
N THR A 549 3.85 2.87 29.59
CA THR A 549 3.65 1.67 28.77
C THR A 549 2.26 1.66 28.14
N CYS A 550 2.07 0.99 27.01
CA CYS A 550 0.76 0.84 26.37
C CYS A 550 0.67 -0.49 25.63
N VAL A 551 -0.55 -1.01 25.50
CA VAL A 551 -0.85 -2.19 24.68
C VAL A 551 -1.18 -1.77 23.25
N SER A 552 -1.99 -0.72 23.10
CA SER A 552 -2.37 -0.12 21.82
C SER A 552 -2.71 1.35 22.01
N LYS A 553 -3.03 2.04 20.91
CA LYS A 553 -3.28 3.50 20.86
C LYS A 553 -4.42 3.96 21.79
N GLU A 554 -5.46 3.15 21.97
CA GLU A 554 -6.63 3.47 22.80
C GLU A 554 -6.32 3.64 24.30
N PHE A 555 -5.16 3.15 24.76
CA PHE A 555 -4.70 3.30 26.15
C PHE A 555 -4.03 4.65 26.40
N CYS A 556 -3.55 5.30 25.34
CA CYS A 556 -2.86 6.58 25.43
C CYS A 556 -3.85 7.74 25.50
N ARG A 557 -3.42 8.82 26.16
CA ARG A 557 -4.22 10.03 26.34
C ARG A 557 -4.55 10.67 24.99
N VAL A 558 -5.76 11.21 24.90
CA VAL A 558 -6.19 12.06 23.79
C VAL A 558 -5.58 13.44 23.94
N GLU A 559 -4.91 13.93 22.90
CA GLU A 559 -4.34 15.27 22.84
C GLU A 559 -4.83 15.99 21.57
N ASN A 560 -4.96 17.31 21.66
CA ASN A 560 -5.37 18.12 20.51
C ASN A 560 -4.18 18.39 19.60
N VAL A 561 -4.26 17.93 18.35
CA VAL A 561 -3.30 18.25 17.30
C VAL A 561 -3.87 19.27 16.33
N ARG A 562 -3.00 20.08 15.74
CA ARG A 562 -3.40 21.03 14.70
C ARG A 562 -3.34 20.34 13.35
N GLU A 563 -4.46 20.27 12.65
CA GLU A 563 -4.57 19.69 11.31
C GLU A 563 -5.07 20.73 10.33
N CYS A 564 -4.46 20.80 9.15
CA CYS A 564 -4.78 21.78 8.13
C CYS A 564 -5.31 21.11 6.86
N TYR A 565 -6.31 21.72 6.24
CA TYR A 565 -6.99 21.22 5.05
C TYR A 565 -7.14 22.36 4.04
N ILE A 566 -7.04 22.05 2.74
CA ILE A 566 -7.46 22.96 1.68
C ILE A 566 -8.95 22.71 1.44
N ILE A 567 -9.78 23.72 1.64
CA ILE A 567 -11.24 23.60 1.58
C ILE A 567 -11.75 24.49 0.44
N LYS A 568 -12.69 23.98 -0.36
CA LYS A 568 -13.36 24.74 -1.41
C LYS A 568 -14.17 25.88 -0.77
N THR A 569 -14.00 27.07 -1.31
CA THR A 569 -14.67 28.30 -0.86
C THR A 569 -15.18 29.08 -2.06
N LYS A 570 -15.79 30.24 -1.80
CA LYS A 570 -16.13 31.23 -2.83
C LYS A 570 -15.28 32.47 -2.62
N ASP A 571 -14.76 33.05 -3.69
CA ASP A 571 -14.09 34.34 -3.62
C ASP A 571 -15.09 35.48 -3.32
N ALA A 572 -14.59 36.70 -3.11
CA ALA A 572 -15.43 37.88 -2.85
C ALA A 572 -16.41 38.22 -4.00
N ASN A 573 -16.25 37.62 -5.17
CA ASN A 573 -17.10 37.80 -6.35
C ASN A 573 -18.04 36.61 -6.59
N GLY A 574 -18.00 35.59 -5.73
CA GLY A 574 -18.83 34.38 -5.83
C GLY A 574 -18.28 33.30 -6.77
N ASN A 575 -17.06 33.42 -7.26
CA ASN A 575 -16.41 32.38 -8.06
C ASN A 575 -15.87 31.24 -7.17
N ASP A 576 -15.74 30.05 -7.73
CA ASP A 576 -15.08 28.93 -7.06
C ASP A 576 -13.63 29.28 -6.69
N SER A 577 -13.28 29.05 -5.43
CA SER A 577 -11.95 29.24 -4.87
C SER A 577 -11.69 28.13 -3.85
N CYS A 578 -10.54 28.19 -3.18
CA CYS A 578 -10.26 27.38 -2.02
C CYS A 578 -9.35 28.15 -1.06
N GLU A 579 -9.29 27.72 0.20
CA GLU A 579 -8.37 28.27 1.19
C GLU A 579 -7.87 27.19 2.16
N LYS A 580 -6.68 27.39 2.72
CA LYS A 580 -6.15 26.53 3.78
C LYS A 580 -6.74 26.94 5.14
N ARG A 581 -7.45 26.03 5.80
CA ARG A 581 -7.96 26.18 7.17
C ARG A 581 -7.34 25.14 8.08
N CYS A 582 -7.10 25.50 9.34
CA CYS A 582 -6.58 24.58 10.33
C CYS A 582 -7.53 24.44 11.51
N TYR A 583 -7.66 23.22 12.01
CA TYR A 583 -8.57 22.82 13.09
C TYR A 583 -7.77 22.18 14.22
N SER A 584 -8.31 22.28 15.44
CA SER A 584 -7.80 21.57 16.60
C SER A 584 -8.57 20.25 16.71
N VAL A 585 -7.87 19.14 16.48
CA VAL A 585 -8.47 17.81 16.32
C VAL A 585 -8.02 16.94 17.51
N PRO A 586 -8.95 16.40 18.33
CA PRO A 586 -8.60 15.49 19.41
C PRO A 586 -8.18 14.13 18.83
N LYS A 587 -6.95 13.70 19.08
CA LYS A 587 -6.43 12.38 18.65
C LYS A 587 -5.80 11.63 19.81
N ASN A 588 -5.96 10.31 19.84
CA ASN A 588 -5.23 9.46 20.77
C ASN A 588 -3.71 9.55 20.49
N GLY A 589 -2.87 9.58 21.54
CA GLY A 589 -1.43 9.43 21.37
C GLY A 589 -1.06 8.04 20.84
N ASP A 590 0.01 7.93 20.06
CA ASP A 590 0.42 6.68 19.44
C ASP A 590 1.06 5.72 20.44
N CYS A 591 0.86 4.41 20.25
CA CYS A 591 1.55 3.39 21.04
C CYS A 591 2.74 2.85 20.23
N VAL A 592 3.93 3.39 20.48
CA VAL A 592 5.14 3.07 19.71
C VAL A 592 6.08 2.26 20.59
N ASN A 593 6.45 1.06 20.14
CA ASN A 593 7.31 0.14 20.89
C ASN A 593 6.83 -0.14 22.33
N GLY A 594 5.51 -0.12 22.53
CA GLY A 594 4.87 -0.36 23.81
C GLY A 594 4.91 0.83 24.77
N PHE A 595 5.20 2.03 24.29
CA PHE A 595 5.13 3.27 25.06
C PHE A 595 4.26 4.32 24.36
N CYS A 596 3.48 5.06 25.15
CA CYS A 596 2.70 6.17 24.62
C CYS A 596 3.64 7.27 24.12
N ALA A 597 3.38 7.74 22.91
CA ALA A 597 3.95 8.93 22.31
C ALA A 597 2.85 9.98 22.13
N ALA A 598 3.23 11.24 22.02
CA ALA A 598 2.29 12.28 21.64
C ALA A 598 1.80 12.02 20.19
N PRO A 599 0.53 12.29 19.87
CA PRO A 599 0.03 12.13 18.51
C PRO A 599 0.76 13.07 17.55
N THR A 600 1.07 12.58 16.36
CA THR A 600 1.60 13.42 15.28
C THR A 600 0.47 14.12 14.51
N SER A 601 0.76 15.31 13.97
CA SER A 601 -0.14 15.95 13.01
C SER A 601 0.12 15.33 11.63
N SER A 602 -0.96 14.86 10.98
CA SER A 602 -0.87 14.14 9.71
C SER A 602 -1.06 15.03 8.48
N SER A 603 -1.49 16.29 8.66
CA SER A 603 -1.90 17.16 7.56
C SER A 603 -1.47 18.61 7.76
N ASP A 604 -0.47 19.04 6.98
CA ASP A 604 -0.18 20.45 6.76
C ASP A 604 0.09 20.73 5.27
N PRO A 605 -0.94 20.71 4.41
CA PRO A 605 -0.76 20.81 2.97
C PRO A 605 -0.11 22.14 2.60
N VAL A 606 0.82 22.10 1.66
CA VAL A 606 1.40 23.31 1.07
C VAL A 606 0.30 24.00 0.26
N PHE A 607 0.04 25.28 0.55
CA PHE A 607 -0.98 26.05 -0.14
C PHE A 607 -0.34 27.29 -0.77
N ASP A 608 -0.16 27.25 -2.08
CA ASP A 608 0.35 28.36 -2.88
C ASP A 608 -0.82 29.07 -3.57
N LEU A 609 -1.02 30.34 -3.24
CA LEU A 609 -2.05 31.19 -3.84
C LEU A 609 -1.83 31.44 -5.34
N THR A 610 -0.62 31.22 -5.85
CA THR A 610 -0.25 31.45 -7.24
C THR A 610 -0.41 30.23 -8.14
N ASP A 611 -0.60 29.04 -7.54
CA ASP A 611 -0.84 27.81 -8.29
C ASP A 611 -2.27 27.79 -8.87
N PRO A 612 -2.43 27.66 -10.21
CA PRO A 612 -3.74 27.54 -10.84
C PRO A 612 -4.51 26.28 -10.44
N ASN A 613 -3.82 25.22 -10.00
CA ASN A 613 -4.38 23.92 -9.63
C ASN A 613 -4.52 23.73 -8.11
N ARG A 614 -4.30 24.78 -7.32
CA ARG A 614 -4.33 24.75 -5.84
C ARG A 614 -5.63 24.22 -5.21
N CYS A 615 -6.69 24.05 -6.00
CA CYS A 615 -7.99 23.56 -5.54
C CYS A 615 -8.34 22.15 -6.06
N ASP A 616 -7.45 21.48 -6.80
CA ASP A 616 -7.75 20.18 -7.43
C ASP A 616 -8.01 19.08 -6.40
N ASP A 617 -7.31 19.12 -5.26
CA ASP A 617 -7.49 18.22 -4.11
C ASP A 617 -8.21 18.89 -2.92
N ALA A 618 -8.94 19.99 -3.16
CA ALA A 618 -9.64 20.69 -2.08
C ALA A 618 -10.87 19.91 -1.61
N TYR A 619 -11.08 19.82 -0.31
CA TYR A 619 -12.27 19.21 0.28
C TYR A 619 -13.49 20.15 0.15
N ASP A 620 -14.67 19.61 -0.07
CA ASP A 620 -15.92 20.39 -0.07
C ASP A 620 -16.29 20.90 1.34
N SER A 621 -15.87 20.16 2.37
CA SER A 621 -16.03 20.49 3.79
C SER A 621 -14.86 19.92 4.59
N PRO A 622 -14.54 20.45 5.78
CA PRO A 622 -13.51 19.82 6.61
C PRO A 622 -13.90 18.38 6.95
N PRO A 623 -13.00 17.38 6.85
CA PRO A 623 -13.26 15.98 7.20
C PRO A 623 -13.25 15.75 8.72
N VAL A 624 -13.58 16.78 9.49
CA VAL A 624 -13.66 16.77 10.94
C VAL A 624 -14.99 17.39 11.34
N THR A 625 -15.86 16.62 11.95
CA THR A 625 -17.04 17.13 12.66
C THR A 625 -16.57 17.79 13.95
N LEU A 626 -16.81 19.10 14.07
CA LEU A 626 -16.52 19.90 15.27
C LEU A 626 -17.63 19.81 16.30
#